data_AF-A0A395MEN4-F1
#
_entry.id   AF-A0A395MEN4-F1
#
_cell.length_a   1.000
_cell.length_b   1.000
_cell.length_c   1.000
_cell.angle_alpha   90.00
_cell.angle_beta   90.00
_cell.angle_gamma   90.00
#
_symmetry.space_group_name_H-M   'P 1'
#
loop_
_entity.id
_entity.type
_entity.pdbx_description
1 polymer ?
#
loop_
_entity_poly.entity_id
_entity_poly.type
_entity_poly.pdbx_seq_one_letter_code
_entity_poly.pdbx_strand_id
1 'polypeptide(L)'
;MPPVRTAKVNSAADAPAPGLETPKKRLLKPVSKGIKAATFDYSNREWDGLYHRSIGTATRTIHFGHHFVLTDEHIEDIAVLARPVREKITQLSFRYSDVSYDAKNDARAVTNQGALRLTKILPNLKVLKLQGTAEITDEGIAAFLKNLSSLQMLEVTGTIGMSNKPSGRVFDEFRQHPEWAPDLRSLAVKDNESDKVFMKSMREMSKLRPSLIVSLVSRSQEKKWGDWELTSTTKDFGNGRKMSTR
;
A
#
# COMPACT_ATOMS: atom_id res chain seq x y z
N MET A 1 -42.82 -80.52 31.41
CA MET A 1 -42.94 -79.05 31.49
C MET A 1 -41.54 -78.45 31.53
N PRO A 2 -41.29 -77.23 31.01
CA PRO A 2 -41.68 -76.62 29.75
C PRO A 2 -40.38 -76.09 29.02
N PRO A 3 -40.34 -75.00 28.22
CA PRO A 3 -39.92 -74.99 26.81
C PRO A 3 -38.62 -74.16 26.58
N VAL A 4 -38.43 -73.60 25.35
CA VAL A 4 -37.45 -72.56 24.90
C VAL A 4 -36.40 -73.15 23.93
N ARG A 5 -36.12 -72.66 22.71
CA ARG A 5 -36.31 -71.36 22.02
C ARG A 5 -36.26 -71.62 20.49
N THR A 6 -37.17 -71.07 19.71
CA THR A 6 -37.04 -70.96 18.24
C THR A 6 -36.15 -69.78 17.88
N ALA A 7 -35.08 -70.05 17.14
CA ALA A 7 -34.27 -69.03 16.47
C ALA A 7 -34.99 -68.52 15.22
N LYS A 8 -35.06 -67.19 15.04
CA LYS A 8 -35.55 -66.56 13.82
C LYS A 8 -34.37 -65.84 13.16
N VAL A 9 -33.85 -66.47 12.10
CA VAL A 9 -32.91 -65.86 11.16
C VAL A 9 -33.76 -65.16 10.11
N ASN A 10 -33.65 -63.83 10.01
CA ASN A 10 -34.17 -63.06 8.89
C ASN A 10 -33.00 -62.71 7.98
N SER A 11 -33.04 -63.19 6.74
CA SER A 11 -32.28 -62.64 5.62
C SER A 11 -33.25 -61.83 4.76
N ALA A 12 -32.93 -60.56 4.53
CA ALA A 12 -33.42 -59.79 3.39
C ALA A 12 -32.32 -58.80 2.99
N ALA A 13 -31.98 -58.85 1.72
CA ALA A 13 -30.84 -58.22 1.08
C ALA A 13 -31.13 -56.78 0.60
N ASP A 14 -30.04 -56.13 0.18
CA ASP A 14 -29.92 -54.94 -0.67
C ASP A 14 -30.35 -53.57 -0.11
N ALA A 15 -29.34 -52.82 0.33
CA ALA A 15 -29.34 -51.35 0.32
C ALA A 15 -28.12 -50.86 -0.50
N PRO A 16 -28.29 -49.92 -1.44
CA PRO A 16 -27.18 -49.38 -2.22
C PRO A 16 -26.27 -48.47 -1.38
N ALA A 17 -24.97 -48.51 -1.70
CA ALA A 17 -23.92 -47.76 -1.02
C ALA A 17 -24.18 -46.25 -0.99
N PRO A 18 -24.02 -45.56 0.16
CA PRO A 18 -24.20 -44.11 0.23
C PRO A 18 -23.04 -43.39 -0.47
N GLY A 19 -23.44 -42.38 -1.25
CA GLY A 19 -22.64 -41.69 -2.24
C GLY A 19 -21.41 -40.96 -1.72
N LEU A 20 -20.50 -40.75 -2.68
CA LEU A 20 -19.40 -39.79 -2.69
C LEU A 20 -19.72 -38.52 -1.88
N GLU A 21 -18.94 -38.28 -0.82
CA GLU A 21 -18.95 -37.01 -0.13
C GLU A 21 -18.58 -35.88 -1.11
N THR A 22 -19.60 -35.15 -1.55
CA THR A 22 -19.41 -33.84 -2.18
C THR A 22 -18.66 -32.94 -1.20
N PRO A 23 -17.60 -32.22 -1.63
CA PRO A 23 -16.89 -31.31 -0.74
C PRO A 23 -17.88 -30.28 -0.21
N LYS A 24 -18.03 -30.22 1.12
CA LYS A 24 -18.82 -29.19 1.81
C LYS A 24 -18.45 -27.83 1.22
N LYS A 25 -19.34 -27.24 0.42
CA LYS A 25 -19.22 -25.86 -0.05
C LYS A 25 -19.02 -25.01 1.19
N ARG A 26 -17.78 -24.57 1.42
CA ARG A 26 -17.47 -23.50 2.37
C ARG A 26 -18.35 -22.32 1.95
N LEU A 27 -19.46 -22.11 2.66
CA LEU A 27 -20.22 -20.88 2.60
C LEU A 27 -19.30 -19.81 3.19
N LEU A 28 -18.42 -19.28 2.34
CA LEU A 28 -17.65 -18.07 2.63
C LEU A 28 -18.70 -17.02 2.98
N LYS A 29 -18.66 -16.51 4.22
CA LYS A 29 -19.48 -15.38 4.63
C LYS A 29 -19.42 -14.34 3.49
N PRO A 30 -20.56 -13.80 3.03
CA PRO A 30 -20.56 -12.85 1.92
C PRO A 30 -19.57 -11.73 2.21
N VAL A 31 -18.62 -11.52 1.31
CA VAL A 31 -17.65 -10.43 1.44
C VAL A 31 -18.44 -9.13 1.52
N SER A 32 -18.20 -8.34 2.56
CA SER A 32 -18.93 -7.09 2.78
C SER A 32 -18.81 -6.18 1.55
N LYS A 33 -19.84 -5.37 1.31
CA LYS A 33 -19.78 -4.37 0.23
C LYS A 33 -18.69 -3.33 0.54
N GLY A 34 -18.54 -2.95 1.80
CA GLY A 34 -17.65 -1.88 2.22
C GLY A 34 -18.05 -0.52 1.65
N ILE A 35 -17.20 0.48 1.87
CA ILE A 35 -17.34 1.84 1.34
C ILE A 35 -16.34 2.09 0.20
N LYS A 36 -16.67 2.99 -0.72
CA LYS A 36 -15.83 3.25 -1.92
C LYS A 36 -14.44 3.78 -1.56
N ALA A 37 -14.37 4.71 -0.62
CA ALA A 37 -13.14 5.25 -0.06
C ALA A 37 -13.17 5.08 1.46
N ALA A 38 -12.31 4.22 1.97
CA ALA A 38 -12.18 3.96 3.39
C ALA A 38 -11.08 4.84 3.98
N THR A 39 -11.42 5.59 5.03
CA THR A 39 -10.50 6.46 5.76
C THR A 39 -10.36 5.94 7.18
N PHE A 40 -9.12 5.92 7.67
CA PHE A 40 -8.76 5.51 9.02
C PHE A 40 -7.83 6.56 9.62
N ASP A 41 -8.28 7.28 10.63
CA ASP A 41 -7.48 8.27 11.35
C ASP A 41 -6.74 7.65 12.53
N TYR A 42 -7.22 6.56 13.12
CA TYR A 42 -6.61 5.94 14.31
C TYR A 42 -6.39 4.43 14.12
N SER A 43 -5.14 3.96 14.24
CA SER A 43 -4.82 2.52 14.14
C SER A 43 -5.58 1.70 15.21
N ASN A 44 -5.46 2.09 16.48
CA ASN A 44 -6.05 1.33 17.58
C ASN A 44 -7.59 1.37 17.70
N ARG A 45 -8.25 2.38 17.12
CA ARG A 45 -9.71 2.56 17.27
C ARG A 45 -10.50 2.18 16.02
N GLU A 46 -9.88 2.26 14.85
CA GLU A 46 -10.58 2.10 13.59
C GLU A 46 -9.99 0.97 12.73
N TRP A 47 -8.73 0.60 12.97
CA TRP A 47 -8.08 -0.48 12.25
C TRP A 47 -8.19 -1.81 12.99
N ASP A 48 -7.64 -1.91 14.20
CA ASP A 48 -7.44 -3.15 14.95
C ASP A 48 -8.69 -4.02 15.04
N GLY A 49 -8.76 -5.04 14.18
CA GLY A 49 -9.92 -5.95 14.09
C GLY A 49 -11.21 -5.29 13.57
N LEU A 50 -11.17 -4.06 13.07
CA LEU A 50 -12.34 -3.27 12.64
C LEU A 50 -12.29 -2.87 11.16
N TYR A 51 -11.12 -2.85 10.53
CA TYR A 51 -10.93 -2.39 9.15
C TYR A 51 -11.83 -3.10 8.12
N HIS A 52 -12.16 -4.37 8.36
CA HIS A 52 -13.01 -5.19 7.49
C HIS A 52 -14.48 -4.72 7.42
N ARG A 53 -14.91 -3.86 8.33
CA ARG A 53 -16.25 -3.24 8.31
C ARG A 53 -16.36 -2.20 7.20
N SER A 54 -15.26 -1.50 6.93
CA SER A 54 -15.18 -0.42 5.93
C SER A 54 -14.63 -0.93 4.59
N ILE A 55 -13.71 -1.91 4.61
CA ILE A 55 -13.08 -2.42 3.40
C ILE A 55 -13.85 -3.64 2.86
N GLY A 56 -14.30 -3.54 1.62
CA GLY A 56 -15.09 -4.57 0.96
C GLY A 56 -15.04 -4.48 -0.57
N THR A 57 -15.95 -5.19 -1.24
CA THR A 57 -15.93 -5.35 -2.71
C THR A 57 -16.16 -4.05 -3.51
N ALA A 58 -16.72 -3.01 -2.88
CA ALA A 58 -16.89 -1.67 -3.46
C ALA A 58 -15.70 -0.74 -3.18
N THR A 59 -14.80 -1.09 -2.27
CA THR A 59 -13.65 -0.25 -1.89
C THR A 59 -12.66 -0.15 -3.04
N ARG A 60 -12.20 1.07 -3.30
CA ARG A 60 -11.18 1.43 -4.30
C ARG A 60 -10.02 2.19 -3.68
N THR A 61 -10.30 2.89 -2.57
CA THR A 61 -9.33 3.76 -1.92
C THR A 61 -9.22 3.40 -0.43
N ILE A 62 -7.98 3.32 0.05
CA ILE A 62 -7.65 3.30 1.48
C ILE A 62 -6.86 4.56 1.80
N HIS A 63 -7.30 5.30 2.80
CA HIS A 63 -6.65 6.50 3.30
C HIS A 63 -6.32 6.34 4.78
N PHE A 64 -5.06 6.55 5.13
CA PHE A 64 -4.58 6.63 6.50
C PHE A 64 -4.34 8.09 6.82
N GLY A 65 -5.06 8.55 7.84
CA GLY A 65 -5.15 9.95 8.22
C GLY A 65 -4.19 10.35 9.33
N HIS A 66 -4.54 11.43 10.00
CA HIS A 66 -3.62 12.31 10.71
C HIS A 66 -3.20 11.85 12.11
N HIS A 67 -3.79 10.79 12.65
CA HIS A 67 -3.32 10.15 13.88
C HIS A 67 -2.88 8.69 13.67
N PHE A 68 -2.82 8.25 12.41
CA PHE A 68 -2.59 6.85 12.09
C PHE A 68 -1.09 6.55 12.14
N VAL A 69 -0.71 5.47 12.84
CA VAL A 69 0.67 4.95 12.81
C VAL A 69 0.69 3.77 11.85
N LEU A 70 1.19 3.97 10.63
CA LEU A 70 1.25 2.93 9.62
C LEU A 70 2.53 2.09 9.79
N THR A 71 2.34 0.77 9.83
CA THR A 71 3.42 -0.21 10.01
C THR A 71 3.24 -1.38 9.04
N ASP A 72 4.26 -2.22 8.92
CA ASP A 72 4.16 -3.45 8.12
C ASP A 72 3.07 -4.42 8.60
N GLU A 73 2.70 -4.40 9.89
CA GLU A 73 1.58 -5.22 10.43
C GLU A 73 0.24 -4.85 9.77
N HIS A 74 0.01 -3.56 9.56
CA HIS A 74 -1.18 -3.07 8.84
C HIS A 74 -1.18 -3.53 7.38
N ILE A 75 0.00 -3.68 6.75
CA ILE A 75 0.12 -4.25 5.41
C ILE A 75 -0.25 -5.73 5.43
N GLU A 76 0.14 -6.48 6.46
CA GLU A 76 -0.27 -7.88 6.64
C GLU A 76 -1.78 -8.03 6.88
N ASP A 77 -2.40 -7.10 7.60
CA ASP A 77 -3.86 -7.05 7.73
C ASP A 77 -4.55 -6.91 6.38
N ILE A 78 -4.05 -6.03 5.50
CA ILE A 78 -4.56 -5.92 4.14
C ILE A 78 -4.37 -7.25 3.38
N ALA A 79 -3.30 -8.00 3.65
CA ALA A 79 -3.04 -9.31 3.03
C ALA A 79 -4.14 -10.34 3.31
N VAL A 80 -4.78 -10.26 4.48
CA VAL A 80 -5.87 -11.16 4.92
C VAL A 80 -7.18 -10.89 4.16
N LEU A 81 -7.34 -9.71 3.55
CA LEU A 81 -8.52 -9.39 2.75
C LEU A 81 -8.70 -10.37 1.58
N ALA A 82 -9.96 -10.68 1.28
CA ALA A 82 -10.31 -11.54 0.16
C ALA A 82 -9.71 -11.00 -1.16
N ARG A 83 -9.14 -11.90 -1.98
CA ARG A 83 -8.47 -11.53 -3.24
C ARG A 83 -9.30 -10.56 -4.12
N PRO A 84 -10.61 -10.76 -4.34
CA PRO A 84 -11.41 -9.84 -5.16
C PRO A 84 -11.54 -8.42 -4.59
N VAL A 85 -11.32 -8.23 -3.29
CA VAL A 85 -11.27 -6.90 -2.66
C VAL A 85 -9.92 -6.25 -2.95
N ARG A 86 -8.85 -6.99 -2.70
CA ARG A 86 -7.46 -6.53 -2.93
C ARG A 86 -7.21 -6.09 -4.37
N GLU A 87 -7.70 -6.86 -5.34
CA GLU A 87 -7.56 -6.55 -6.77
C GLU A 87 -8.34 -5.31 -7.22
N LYS A 88 -9.31 -4.86 -6.42
CA LYS A 88 -10.11 -3.67 -6.73
C LYS A 88 -9.55 -2.40 -6.11
N ILE A 89 -8.66 -2.49 -5.13
CA ILE A 89 -8.04 -1.31 -4.53
C ILE A 89 -7.07 -0.71 -5.53
N THR A 90 -7.31 0.54 -5.90
CA THR A 90 -6.52 1.31 -6.87
C THR A 90 -5.76 2.46 -6.24
N GLN A 91 -6.09 2.82 -5.00
CA GLN A 91 -5.43 3.91 -4.30
C GLN A 91 -5.16 3.54 -2.84
N LEU A 92 -3.93 3.77 -2.41
CA LEU A 92 -3.53 3.72 -1.01
C LEU A 92 -2.74 4.97 -0.69
N SER A 93 -3.11 5.64 0.40
CA SER A 93 -2.45 6.88 0.78
C SER A 93 -2.32 7.01 2.27
N PHE A 94 -1.14 7.41 2.72
CA PHE A 94 -0.84 7.86 4.06
C PHE A 94 -0.44 9.33 3.99
N ARG A 95 -1.10 10.18 4.79
CA ARG A 95 -0.80 11.61 4.85
C ARG A 95 -0.05 11.94 6.14
N TYR A 96 1.12 12.54 5.99
CA TYR A 96 1.85 13.15 7.09
C TYR A 96 1.49 14.64 7.14
N SER A 97 0.66 15.04 8.10
CA SER A 97 0.19 16.43 8.24
C SER A 97 0.18 16.95 9.67
N ASP A 98 -0.05 16.08 10.66
CA ASP A 98 0.00 16.48 12.05
C ASP A 98 1.45 16.54 12.55
N VAL A 99 1.81 17.67 13.15
CA VAL A 99 3.11 17.96 13.75
C VAL A 99 2.96 18.72 15.07
N SER A 100 1.76 18.69 15.67
CA SER A 100 1.52 19.20 17.01
C SER A 100 2.37 18.45 18.04
N TYR A 101 2.36 18.96 19.27
CA TYR A 101 3.06 18.30 20.38
C TYR A 101 2.57 16.88 20.68
N ASP A 102 1.30 16.58 20.34
CA ASP A 102 0.68 15.28 20.52
C ASP A 102 0.59 14.46 19.22
N ALA A 103 1.27 14.90 18.16
CA ALA A 103 1.27 14.22 16.86
C ALA A 103 1.75 12.77 16.99
N LYS A 104 0.95 11.85 16.43
CA LYS A 104 1.24 10.41 16.43
C LYS A 104 1.33 9.82 15.04
N ASN A 105 0.95 10.55 13.99
CA ASN A 105 1.01 9.99 12.64
C ASN A 105 2.45 9.78 12.18
N ASP A 106 2.78 8.52 11.90
CA ASP A 106 4.02 8.18 11.20
C ASP A 106 3.82 6.96 10.31
N ALA A 107 4.70 6.83 9.32
CA ALA A 107 4.86 5.62 8.53
C ALA A 107 6.33 5.15 8.55
N ARG A 108 7.06 5.47 9.62
CA ARG A 108 8.50 5.21 9.76
C ARG A 108 8.77 3.72 9.82
N ALA A 109 7.89 2.98 10.48
CA ALA A 109 7.98 1.52 10.60
C ALA A 109 7.59 0.75 9.33
N VAL A 110 7.24 1.44 8.24
CA VAL A 110 7.04 0.78 6.94
C VAL A 110 8.39 0.54 6.28
N THR A 111 8.74 -0.73 6.09
CA THR A 111 10.05 -1.14 5.58
C THR A 111 10.04 -1.44 4.08
N ASN A 112 11.22 -1.67 3.49
CA ASN A 112 11.32 -2.23 2.13
C ASN A 112 10.62 -3.59 1.98
N GLN A 113 10.56 -4.41 3.03
CA GLN A 113 9.81 -5.68 3.00
C GLN A 113 8.31 -5.42 2.97
N GLY A 114 7.82 -4.49 3.79
CA GLY A 114 6.44 -3.99 3.73
C GLY A 114 6.09 -3.42 2.35
N ALA A 115 6.97 -2.61 1.77
CA ALA A 115 6.82 -2.07 0.42
C ALA A 115 6.67 -3.19 -0.63
N LEU A 116 7.60 -4.16 -0.66
CA LEU A 116 7.55 -5.30 -1.56
C LEU A 116 6.27 -6.13 -1.33
N ARG A 117 5.91 -6.36 -0.07
CA ARG A 117 4.71 -7.09 0.31
C ARG A 117 3.44 -6.39 -0.17
N LEU A 118 3.37 -5.07 -0.03
CA LEU A 118 2.26 -4.24 -0.50
C LEU A 118 2.04 -4.39 -2.00
N THR A 119 3.12 -4.41 -2.81
CA THR A 119 3.00 -4.59 -4.28
C THR A 119 2.37 -5.93 -4.67
N LYS A 120 2.62 -6.98 -3.89
CA LYS A 120 2.04 -8.31 -4.11
C LYS A 120 0.58 -8.38 -3.69
N ILE A 121 0.21 -7.62 -2.66
CA ILE A 121 -1.13 -7.60 -2.08
C ILE A 121 -2.07 -6.75 -2.93
N LEU A 122 -1.62 -5.58 -3.39
CA LEU A 122 -2.42 -4.60 -4.13
C LEU A 122 -1.84 -4.36 -5.53
N PRO A 123 -1.93 -5.33 -6.44
CA PRO A 123 -1.22 -5.29 -7.73
C PRO A 123 -1.75 -4.20 -8.69
N ASN A 124 -2.98 -3.73 -8.49
CA ASN A 124 -3.67 -2.78 -9.39
C ASN A 124 -3.62 -1.33 -8.88
N LEU A 125 -2.68 -1.00 -7.98
CA LEU A 125 -2.51 0.36 -7.50
C LEU A 125 -2.17 1.31 -8.66
N LYS A 126 -2.93 2.40 -8.73
CA LYS A 126 -2.71 3.55 -9.62
C LYS A 126 -2.10 4.72 -8.87
N VAL A 127 -2.46 4.89 -7.61
CA VAL A 127 -1.98 5.97 -6.74
C VAL A 127 -1.49 5.36 -5.45
N LEU A 128 -0.19 5.54 -5.17
CA LEU A 128 0.42 5.17 -3.90
C LEU A 128 1.10 6.39 -3.30
N LYS A 129 0.66 6.81 -2.11
CA LYS A 129 1.29 7.89 -1.36
C LYS A 129 1.69 7.39 0.01
N LEU A 130 2.98 7.39 0.29
CA LEU A 130 3.56 7.04 1.58
C LEU A 130 4.40 8.22 2.05
N GLN A 131 3.75 9.11 2.80
CA GLN A 131 4.42 10.21 3.47
C GLN A 131 4.92 9.76 4.85
N GLY A 132 5.93 10.44 5.39
CA GLY A 132 6.46 10.15 6.71
C GLY A 132 7.20 8.81 6.85
N THR A 133 7.70 8.25 5.74
CA THR A 133 8.50 7.01 5.74
C THR A 133 9.96 7.27 6.11
N ALA A 134 10.59 6.35 6.83
CA ALA A 134 12.01 6.41 7.16
C ALA A 134 12.81 5.24 6.55
N GLU A 135 12.23 4.04 6.61
CA GLU A 135 12.89 2.77 6.26
C GLU A 135 12.69 2.33 4.80
N ILE A 136 11.98 3.12 4.00
CA ILE A 136 11.89 2.88 2.54
C ILE A 136 13.08 3.56 1.86
N THR A 137 13.93 2.75 1.22
CA THR A 137 15.11 3.18 0.47
C THR A 137 14.89 2.98 -1.05
N ASP A 138 15.97 3.09 -1.83
CA ASP A 138 15.98 2.81 -3.26
C ASP A 138 15.35 1.45 -3.59
N GLU A 139 15.62 0.42 -2.79
CA GLU A 139 15.08 -0.93 -2.97
C GLU A 139 13.54 -0.97 -2.88
N GLY A 140 12.95 -0.27 -1.90
CA GLY A 140 11.50 -0.20 -1.75
C GLY A 140 10.84 0.62 -2.86
N ILE A 141 11.46 1.73 -3.27
CA ILE A 141 10.99 2.53 -4.41
C ILE A 141 11.04 1.71 -5.70
N ALA A 142 12.15 1.02 -5.96
CA ALA A 142 12.30 0.13 -7.11
C ALA A 142 11.27 -1.01 -7.09
N ALA A 143 10.95 -1.56 -5.91
CA ALA A 143 9.91 -2.57 -5.77
C ALA A 143 8.54 -2.05 -6.24
N PHE A 144 8.15 -0.82 -5.89
CA PHE A 144 6.91 -0.22 -6.38
C PHE A 144 6.92 -0.04 -7.90
N LEU A 145 7.98 0.56 -8.44
CA LEU A 145 8.11 0.83 -9.88
C LEU A 145 8.09 -0.46 -10.72
N LYS A 146 8.79 -1.49 -10.25
CA LYS A 146 8.90 -2.79 -10.93
C LYS A 146 7.61 -3.59 -10.93
N ASN A 147 6.88 -3.61 -9.82
CA ASN A 147 5.78 -4.55 -9.63
C ASN A 147 4.38 -3.94 -9.89
N LEU A 148 4.24 -2.62 -9.89
CA LEU A 148 2.95 -1.93 -10.08
C LEU A 148 2.83 -1.36 -11.49
N SER A 149 2.43 -2.19 -12.44
CA SER A 149 2.33 -1.80 -13.87
C SER A 149 1.28 -0.72 -14.16
N SER A 150 0.23 -0.64 -13.34
CA SER A 150 -0.83 0.38 -13.46
C SER A 150 -0.54 1.68 -12.71
N LEU A 151 0.65 1.83 -12.12
CA LEU A 151 0.98 2.95 -11.26
C LEU A 151 1.11 4.24 -12.06
N GLN A 152 0.37 5.26 -11.65
CA GLN A 152 0.32 6.58 -12.28
C GLN A 152 0.96 7.66 -11.40
N MET A 153 0.87 7.49 -10.08
CA MET A 153 1.44 8.40 -9.09
C MET A 153 2.07 7.60 -7.95
N LEU A 154 3.34 7.88 -7.70
CA LEU A 154 4.09 7.37 -6.57
C LEU A 154 4.62 8.54 -5.74
N GLU A 155 4.34 8.54 -4.45
CA GLU A 155 4.99 9.42 -3.49
C GLU A 155 5.60 8.58 -2.38
N VAL A 156 6.91 8.67 -2.21
CA VAL A 156 7.66 8.10 -1.08
C VAL A 156 8.51 9.21 -0.50
N THR A 157 8.03 9.80 0.58
CA THR A 157 8.66 11.00 1.15
C THR A 157 8.67 10.87 2.66
N GLY A 158 9.77 11.24 3.30
CA GLY A 158 9.87 11.09 4.74
C GLY A 158 9.47 12.31 5.56
N THR A 159 9.65 12.18 6.87
CA THR A 159 9.52 13.25 7.86
C THR A 159 10.82 14.08 7.98
N ILE A 160 10.74 15.15 8.76
CA ILE A 160 11.83 16.10 9.03
C ILE A 160 13.00 15.35 9.69
N GLY A 161 14.21 15.49 9.12
CA GLY A 161 15.45 14.98 9.72
C GLY A 161 15.65 13.45 9.77
N MET A 162 14.60 12.64 9.61
CA MET A 162 14.62 11.22 10.00
C MET A 162 14.34 10.24 8.85
N SER A 163 14.69 10.59 7.61
CA SER A 163 14.34 9.76 6.47
C SER A 163 15.48 9.58 5.48
N ASN A 164 15.60 8.35 4.98
CA ASN A 164 16.55 8.01 3.94
C ASN A 164 16.29 8.87 2.70
N LYS A 165 17.34 9.51 2.19
CA LYS A 165 17.29 10.20 0.92
C LYS A 165 17.53 9.16 -0.17
N PRO A 166 16.70 9.10 -1.22
CA PRO A 166 16.98 8.21 -2.33
C PRO A 166 18.31 8.60 -2.97
N SER A 167 19.05 7.60 -3.45
CA SER A 167 20.30 7.81 -4.18
C SER A 167 20.05 7.93 -5.68
N GLY A 168 21.09 8.22 -6.46
CA GLY A 168 21.00 8.18 -7.93
C GLY A 168 20.68 6.79 -8.48
N ARG A 169 20.98 5.72 -7.72
CA ARG A 169 20.85 4.33 -8.18
C ARG A 169 19.43 3.97 -8.58
N VAL A 170 18.41 4.35 -7.81
CA VAL A 170 17.00 4.05 -8.16
C VAL A 170 16.61 4.66 -9.52
N PHE A 171 17.14 5.85 -9.85
CA PHE A 171 16.86 6.48 -11.15
C PHE A 171 17.64 5.80 -12.27
N ASP A 172 18.86 5.36 -12.02
CA ASP A 172 19.65 4.60 -12.99
C ASP A 172 19.03 3.24 -13.28
N GLU A 173 18.53 2.54 -12.26
CA GLU A 173 17.77 1.29 -12.43
C GLU A 173 16.47 1.55 -13.19
N PHE A 174 15.70 2.56 -12.80
CA PHE A 174 14.45 2.89 -13.50
C PHE A 174 14.66 3.34 -14.95
N ARG A 175 15.84 3.91 -15.26
CA ARG A 175 16.28 4.27 -16.61
C ARG A 175 16.62 3.03 -17.45
N GLN A 176 17.18 1.99 -16.83
CA GLN A 176 17.52 0.72 -17.49
C GLN A 176 16.29 -0.16 -17.75
N HIS A 177 15.16 0.13 -17.10
CA HIS A 177 13.92 -0.64 -17.20
C HIS A 177 12.72 0.22 -17.65
N PRO A 178 12.61 0.55 -18.95
CA PRO A 178 11.48 1.31 -19.50
C PRO A 178 10.10 0.67 -19.25
N GLU A 179 10.06 -0.65 -19.10
CA GLU A 179 8.86 -1.44 -18.85
C GLU A 179 8.29 -1.29 -17.43
N TRP A 180 9.07 -0.76 -16.47
CA TRP A 180 8.60 -0.51 -15.11
C TRP A 180 7.66 0.68 -15.08
N ALA A 181 6.50 0.55 -14.44
CA ALA A 181 5.47 1.58 -14.29
C ALA A 181 5.29 2.46 -15.57
N PRO A 182 4.88 1.87 -16.70
CA PRO A 182 4.84 2.57 -18.00
C PRO A 182 3.94 3.81 -17.99
N ASP A 183 2.87 3.79 -17.19
CA ASP A 183 1.89 4.87 -17.06
C ASP A 183 2.24 5.90 -15.98
N LEU A 184 3.43 5.84 -15.38
CA LEU A 184 3.83 6.74 -14.30
C LEU A 184 3.96 8.19 -14.80
N ARG A 185 3.19 9.10 -14.18
CA ARG A 185 3.16 10.53 -14.52
C ARG A 185 3.75 11.39 -13.42
N SER A 186 3.74 10.91 -12.18
CA SER A 186 4.25 11.64 -11.01
C SER A 186 5.05 10.70 -10.12
N LEU A 187 6.28 11.11 -9.81
CA LEU A 187 7.16 10.49 -8.83
C LEU A 187 7.65 11.54 -7.84
N ALA A 188 7.14 11.50 -6.62
CA ALA A 188 7.56 12.39 -5.55
C ALA A 188 8.48 11.67 -4.58
N VAL A 189 9.66 12.25 -4.34
CA VAL A 189 10.69 11.72 -3.43
C VAL A 189 11.21 12.81 -2.51
N LYS A 190 11.86 12.41 -1.41
CA LYS A 190 12.51 13.36 -0.49
C LYS A 190 13.53 14.22 -1.24
N ASP A 191 13.56 15.52 -0.92
CA ASP A 191 14.53 16.46 -1.50
C ASP A 191 15.98 16.02 -1.22
N ASN A 192 16.72 15.83 -2.30
CA ASN A 192 18.16 15.58 -2.31
C ASN A 192 18.86 16.41 -3.42
N GLU A 193 18.36 17.63 -3.69
CA GLU A 193 18.89 18.50 -4.76
C GLU A 193 20.38 18.84 -4.58
N SER A 194 20.89 18.81 -3.34
CA SER A 194 22.31 19.03 -3.04
C SER A 194 23.24 17.93 -3.58
N ASP A 195 22.73 16.72 -3.80
CA ASP A 195 23.52 15.59 -4.30
C ASP A 195 23.60 15.63 -5.83
N LYS A 196 24.80 15.92 -6.35
CA LYS A 196 25.05 16.03 -7.79
C LYS A 196 24.86 14.71 -8.54
N VAL A 197 25.18 13.57 -7.91
CA VAL A 197 25.04 12.24 -8.53
C VAL A 197 23.56 11.90 -8.65
N PHE A 198 22.82 12.06 -7.55
CA PHE A 198 21.36 11.95 -7.53
C PHE A 198 20.69 12.82 -8.62
N MET A 199 21.05 14.10 -8.68
CA MET A 199 20.46 15.04 -9.64
C MET A 199 20.79 14.67 -11.09
N LYS A 200 21.99 14.16 -11.35
CA LYS A 200 22.38 13.69 -12.68
C LYS A 200 21.51 12.50 -13.10
N SER A 201 21.46 11.43 -12.31
CA SER A 201 20.70 10.22 -12.63
C SER A 201 19.20 10.51 -12.79
N MET A 202 18.62 11.32 -11.90
CA MET A 202 17.21 11.73 -11.98
C MET A 202 16.89 12.53 -13.25
N ARG A 203 17.76 13.48 -13.62
CA ARG A 203 17.58 14.28 -14.85
C ARG A 203 17.72 13.43 -16.10
N GLU A 204 18.65 12.49 -16.13
CA GLU A 204 18.82 11.57 -17.26
C GLU A 204 17.62 10.63 -17.41
N MET A 205 17.10 10.08 -16.31
CA MET A 205 15.88 9.28 -16.29
C MET A 205 14.66 10.08 -16.81
N SER A 206 14.43 11.29 -16.29
CA SER A 206 13.28 12.12 -16.68
C SER A 206 13.32 12.61 -18.14
N LYS A 207 14.49 12.63 -18.80
CA LYS A 207 14.59 12.86 -20.25
C LYS A 207 14.04 11.70 -21.06
N LEU A 208 14.24 10.45 -20.60
CA LEU A 208 13.71 9.27 -21.27
C LEU A 208 12.21 9.09 -21.05
N ARG A 209 11.65 9.74 -20.03
CA ARG A 209 10.23 9.69 -19.68
C ARG A 209 9.63 11.10 -19.70
N PRO A 210 9.42 11.70 -20.89
CA PRO A 210 9.05 13.10 -21.00
C PRO A 210 7.69 13.45 -20.37
N SER A 211 6.80 12.46 -20.17
CA SER A 211 5.52 12.62 -19.48
C SER A 211 5.62 12.49 -17.94
N LEU A 212 6.78 12.11 -17.42
CA LEU A 212 7.00 11.93 -15.98
C LEU A 212 7.49 13.23 -15.35
N ILE A 213 6.79 13.64 -14.29
CA ILE A 213 7.20 14.70 -13.39
C ILE A 213 7.83 14.08 -12.16
N VAL A 214 9.08 14.47 -11.86
CA VAL A 214 9.76 14.12 -10.62
C VAL A 214 9.71 15.32 -9.68
N SER A 215 9.09 15.13 -8.51
CA SER A 215 8.92 16.17 -7.50
C SER A 215 9.85 15.90 -6.32
N LEU A 216 10.76 16.85 -6.05
CA LEU A 216 11.59 16.83 -4.85
C LEU A 216 10.84 17.56 -3.73
N VAL A 217 10.44 16.81 -2.70
CA VAL A 217 9.62 17.31 -1.60
C VAL A 217 10.50 17.50 -0.37
N SER A 218 10.54 18.74 0.12
CA SER A 218 11.13 19.10 1.42
C SER A 218 10.02 19.49 2.39
N ARG A 219 10.15 19.09 3.65
CA ARG A 219 9.20 19.42 4.70
C ARG A 219 9.92 20.11 5.86
N SER A 220 9.30 21.15 6.40
CA SER A 220 9.75 21.91 7.55
C SER A 220 8.59 22.15 8.51
N GLN A 221 8.92 22.35 9.78
CA GLN A 221 7.99 22.80 10.80
C GLN A 221 8.12 24.31 10.92
N GLU A 222 7.00 25.01 10.82
CA GLU A 222 6.94 26.45 11.01
C GLU A 222 5.96 26.75 12.14
N LYS A 223 6.38 27.58 13.08
CA LYS A 223 5.49 28.01 14.15
C LYS A 223 4.60 29.14 13.62
N LYS A 224 3.30 28.91 13.57
CA LYS A 224 2.29 29.89 13.15
C LYS A 224 1.27 30.03 14.26
N TRP A 225 1.07 31.27 14.72
CA TRP A 225 0.07 31.62 15.74
C TRP A 225 0.10 30.81 17.05
N GLY A 226 1.25 30.25 17.42
CA GLY A 226 1.41 29.46 18.65
C GLY A 226 1.52 27.95 18.42
N ASP A 227 1.03 27.47 17.28
CA ASP A 227 1.03 26.05 16.90
C ASP A 227 2.10 25.75 15.86
N TRP A 228 2.51 24.47 15.81
CA TRP A 228 3.41 23.97 14.78
C TRP A 228 2.60 23.53 13.57
N GLU A 229 2.93 24.08 12.41
CA GLU A 229 2.38 23.64 11.13
C GLU A 229 3.47 23.01 10.27
N LEU A 230 3.07 22.00 9.51
CA LEU A 230 3.92 21.37 8.52
C LEU A 230 3.86 22.16 7.21
N THR A 231 4.95 22.82 6.86
CA THR A 231 5.12 23.45 5.54
C THR A 231 5.87 22.49 4.62
N SER A 232 5.40 22.37 3.37
CA SER A 232 6.03 21.54 2.34
C SER A 232 6.44 22.40 1.16
N THR A 233 7.71 22.32 0.75
CA THR A 233 8.21 22.91 -0.49
C THR A 233 8.42 21.81 -1.52
N THR A 234 7.94 22.03 -2.74
CA THR A 234 8.09 21.08 -3.84
C THR A 234 8.86 21.73 -4.98
N LYS A 235 9.82 21.00 -5.55
CA LYS A 235 10.56 21.39 -6.75
C LYS A 235 10.33 20.35 -7.83
N ASP A 236 9.65 20.74 -8.90
CA ASP A 236 9.27 19.84 -9.97
C ASP A 236 10.32 19.82 -11.08
N PHE A 237 10.62 18.62 -11.58
CA PHE A 237 11.54 18.36 -12.68
C PHE A 237 10.84 17.52 -13.74
N GLY A 238 10.98 17.93 -15.00
CA GLY A 238 10.42 17.24 -16.15
C GLY A 238 11.36 17.41 -17.34
N ASN A 239 11.50 16.36 -18.15
CA ASN A 239 12.38 16.36 -19.32
C ASN A 239 13.82 16.84 -18.98
N GLY A 240 14.35 16.41 -17.82
CA GLY A 240 15.69 16.77 -17.34
C GLY A 240 15.88 18.21 -16.86
N ARG A 241 14.83 19.01 -16.76
CA ARG A 241 14.90 20.43 -16.35
C ARG A 241 13.99 20.71 -15.16
N LYS A 242 14.37 21.69 -14.35
CA LYS A 242 13.49 22.25 -13.32
C LYS A 242 12.35 22.98 -14.01
N MET A 243 11.12 22.69 -13.60
CA MET A 243 9.93 23.36 -14.11
C MET A 243 9.72 24.66 -13.33
N SER A 244 9.34 25.73 -14.02
CA SER A 244 8.95 26.97 -13.35
C SER A 244 7.65 26.71 -12.60
N THR A 245 7.62 27.05 -11.31
CA THR A 245 6.36 27.23 -10.58
C THR A 245 5.54 28.26 -11.35
N ARG A 246 4.30 27.90 -11.70
CA ARG A 246 3.29 28.85 -12.18
C ARG A 246 2.61 29.50 -10.99
#